data_AF-A0A9W4Q5N8-F1
#
_entry.id   AF-A0A9W4Q5N8-F1
#
_cell.length_a   1.000
_cell.length_b   1.000
_cell.length_c   1.000
_cell.angle_alpha   90.00
_cell.angle_beta   90.00
_cell.angle_gamma   90.00
#
_symmetry.space_group_name_H-M   'P 1'
#
loop_
_entity.id
_entity.type
_entity.pdbx_description
1 polymer ?
#
loop_
_entity_poly.entity_id
_entity_poly.type
_entity_poly.pdbx_seq_one_letter_code
_entity_poly.pdbx_strand_id
1 'polypeptide(L)'
;MSKTGEFFAIDRRVWAFVCDLGMNAAASYLVMARGTGRDNRTTSWSVNAIENYTGIGRPRAKKAIQALVDHGVIAITQGGAKPRYYLKPAIEIPGCEGAPPRTGYMASLHAILPTGASAAPIRLMTSTEKKWGDTSACALGRLLVRDGLAREVGDRYFVGIPYDADEAAAADWIWIPNVVVDGAADETPPLERLRQIGNTLALRIFCDLYHSHDLPSDGGLPWRRGEMIQKHYDRIEVGRRGPYIVWGFRPHVTKSWNDSPLFTTRLRGHERPSADGGKIFWDAWSILEADGLVHFVTHLVESEGGEIFHPLPIENGEPAEQAIRDAAFFASWAMVSLDQWTRATTKEQIQMAVPVLAKYKDVQLVGIARLRYRPNTTATTIWYGKADKWLEKAAELEALAAEARPAQHATSR
;
A
#
# COMPACT_ATOMS: atom_id res chain seq x y z
N MET A 1 3.66 32.92 -3.25
CA MET A 1 3.45 31.46 -3.09
C MET A 1 4.66 30.76 -3.70
N SER A 2 5.58 30.22 -2.91
CA SER A 2 6.71 29.47 -3.46
C SER A 2 6.17 28.20 -4.11
N LYS A 3 6.55 27.93 -5.36
CA LYS A 3 6.28 26.67 -6.06
C LYS A 3 6.93 25.50 -5.31
N THR A 4 6.27 25.02 -4.25
CA THR A 4 6.48 23.67 -3.73
C THR A 4 5.93 22.69 -4.76
N GLY A 5 6.57 21.53 -4.92
CA GLY A 5 6.08 20.47 -5.80
C GLY A 5 4.68 20.00 -5.38
N GLU A 6 4.03 19.20 -6.21
CA GLU A 6 2.69 18.64 -5.94
C GLU A 6 2.68 17.50 -4.90
N PHE A 7 3.82 17.27 -4.28
CA PHE A 7 4.07 16.21 -3.31
C PHE A 7 5.01 16.69 -2.20
N PHE A 8 5.01 15.97 -1.08
CA PHE A 8 5.95 16.09 0.02
C PHE A 8 6.49 14.69 0.38
N ALA A 9 7.61 14.64 1.11
CA ALA A 9 8.21 13.37 1.51
C ALA A 9 8.16 13.15 3.03
N ILE A 10 8.02 11.88 3.43
CA ILE A 10 8.27 11.40 4.79
C ILE A 10 9.17 10.17 4.75
N ASP A 11 10.03 9.97 5.74
CA ASP A 11 10.81 8.73 5.85
C ASP A 11 9.91 7.61 6.39
N ARG A 12 9.88 6.47 5.70
CA ARG A 12 9.02 5.31 5.99
C ARG A 12 9.25 4.74 7.39
N ARG A 13 10.50 4.74 7.86
CA ARG A 13 10.87 4.22 9.20
C ARG A 13 10.37 5.17 10.29
N VAL A 14 10.51 6.47 10.07
CA VAL A 14 9.99 7.51 10.96
C VAL A 14 8.47 7.48 10.98
N TRP A 15 7.83 7.30 9.82
CA TRP A 15 6.38 7.21 9.70
C TRP A 15 5.81 6.06 10.53
N ALA A 16 6.38 4.85 10.40
CA ALA A 16 6.01 3.70 11.21
C ALA A 16 6.09 4.01 12.71
N PHE A 17 7.19 4.63 13.16
CA PHE A 17 7.39 5.01 14.55
C PHE A 17 6.37 6.05 15.03
N VAL A 18 6.07 7.05 14.21
CA VAL A 18 5.10 8.11 14.54
C VAL A 18 3.68 7.56 14.66
N CYS A 19 3.30 6.58 13.83
CA CYS A 19 1.99 5.92 13.95
C CYS A 19 1.81 5.25 15.31
N ASP A 20 2.88 4.72 15.90
CA ASP A 20 2.84 4.08 17.22
C ASP A 20 2.62 5.10 18.37
N LEU A 21 2.85 6.40 18.11
CA LEU A 21 2.54 7.49 19.06
C LEU A 21 1.04 7.87 19.05
N GLY A 22 0.26 7.31 18.11
CA GLY A 22 -1.19 7.47 18.01
C GLY A 22 -1.66 8.49 16.97
N MET A 23 -2.97 8.48 16.71
CA MET A 23 -3.60 9.19 15.59
C MET A 23 -3.26 10.68 15.51
N ASN A 24 -3.33 11.42 16.62
CA ASN A 24 -3.08 12.86 16.59
C ASN A 24 -1.61 13.20 16.28
N ALA A 25 -0.67 12.38 16.77
CA ALA A 25 0.75 12.55 16.47
C ALA A 25 1.02 12.25 14.98
N ALA A 26 0.47 11.15 14.46
CA ALA A 26 0.54 10.79 13.05
C ALA A 26 -0.03 11.87 12.12
N ALA A 27 -1.24 12.35 12.40
CA ALA A 27 -1.86 13.40 11.60
C ALA A 27 -1.08 14.71 11.67
N SER A 28 -0.61 15.09 12.87
CA SER A 28 0.21 16.31 13.05
C SER A 28 1.52 16.23 12.29
N TYR A 29 2.19 15.07 12.30
CA TYR A 29 3.44 14.85 11.59
C TYR A 29 3.26 14.98 10.08
N LEU A 30 2.20 14.41 9.49
CA LEU A 30 1.89 14.56 8.06
C LEU A 30 1.65 16.02 7.66
N VAL A 31 0.88 16.77 8.47
CA VAL A 31 0.66 18.21 8.23
C VAL A 31 1.98 18.96 8.29
N MET A 32 2.81 18.70 9.31
CA MET A 32 4.11 19.34 9.44
C MET A 32 5.05 19.01 8.28
N ALA A 33 5.06 17.75 7.83
CA ALA A 33 5.83 17.28 6.69
C ALA A 33 5.38 17.94 5.38
N ARG A 34 4.08 18.06 5.13
CA ARG A 34 3.54 18.80 3.97
C ARG A 34 3.91 20.30 4.01
N GLY A 35 4.11 20.85 5.20
CA GLY A 35 4.58 22.22 5.38
C GLY A 35 6.08 22.44 5.18
N THR A 36 6.85 21.38 4.88
CA THR A 36 8.31 21.49 4.72
C THR A 36 8.72 22.17 3.42
N GLY A 37 9.94 22.68 3.41
CA GLY A 37 10.58 23.23 2.22
C GLY A 37 11.18 22.15 1.31
N ARG A 38 12.08 22.58 0.41
CA ARG A 38 12.80 21.68 -0.52
C ARG A 38 13.65 20.60 0.16
N ASP A 39 13.98 20.80 1.44
CA ASP A 39 14.76 19.84 2.23
C ASP A 39 13.90 18.69 2.78
N ASN A 40 12.57 18.75 2.63
CA ASN A 40 11.60 17.82 3.23
C ASN A 40 11.77 17.63 4.75
N ARG A 41 12.37 18.62 5.43
CA ARG A 41 12.81 18.49 6.83
C ARG A 41 12.45 19.72 7.67
N THR A 42 12.60 20.92 7.13
CA THR A 42 12.36 22.16 7.89
C THR A 42 10.97 22.71 7.60
N THR A 43 10.18 22.96 8.65
CA THR A 43 8.81 23.50 8.54
C THR A 43 8.55 24.61 9.55
N SER A 44 7.76 25.60 9.15
CA SER A 44 7.18 26.60 10.06
C SER A 44 5.72 26.30 10.40
N TRP A 45 5.20 25.17 9.92
CA TRP A 45 3.84 24.74 10.21
C TRP A 45 3.77 24.24 11.65
N SER A 46 2.70 24.62 12.33
CA SER A 46 2.55 24.44 13.78
C SER A 46 1.08 24.20 14.12
N VAL A 47 0.69 24.46 15.37
CA VAL A 47 -0.67 24.26 15.90
C VAL A 47 -1.75 24.80 14.96
N ASN A 48 -1.60 26.00 14.41
CA ASN A 48 -2.60 26.59 13.51
C ASN A 48 -2.76 25.81 12.21
N ALA A 49 -1.65 25.31 11.63
CA ALA A 49 -1.74 24.48 10.43
C ALA A 49 -2.42 23.15 10.73
N ILE A 50 -2.05 22.50 11.85
CA ILE A 50 -2.66 21.24 12.27
C ILE A 50 -4.17 21.41 12.46
N GLU A 51 -4.61 22.48 13.15
CA GLU A 51 -6.02 22.79 13.31
C GLU A 51 -6.72 22.96 11.96
N ASN A 52 -6.15 23.75 11.05
CA ASN A 52 -6.75 24.04 9.76
C ASN A 52 -6.90 22.82 8.85
N TYR A 53 -5.90 21.92 8.81
CA TYR A 53 -5.87 20.79 7.87
C TYR A 53 -6.47 19.49 8.41
N THR A 54 -6.81 19.44 9.71
CA THR A 54 -7.30 18.19 10.33
C THR A 54 -8.51 18.38 11.24
N GLY A 55 -8.85 19.62 11.59
CA GLY A 55 -9.86 19.92 12.61
C GLY A 55 -9.43 19.56 14.04
N ILE A 56 -8.16 19.20 14.28
CA ILE A 56 -7.67 18.95 15.65
C ILE A 56 -7.60 20.27 16.41
N GLY A 57 -8.43 20.41 17.46
CA GLY A 57 -8.41 21.59 18.31
C GLY A 57 -7.04 21.87 18.94
N ARG A 58 -6.68 23.16 19.05
CA ARG A 58 -5.34 23.64 19.47
C ARG A 58 -4.72 22.93 20.68
N PRO A 59 -5.46 22.66 21.79
CA PRO A 59 -4.86 21.99 22.95
C PRO A 59 -4.37 20.57 22.62
N ARG A 60 -5.08 19.84 21.76
CA ARG A 60 -4.70 18.49 21.33
C ARG A 60 -3.56 18.54 20.31
N ALA A 61 -3.59 19.49 19.38
CA ALA A 61 -2.50 19.72 18.43
C ALA A 61 -1.18 20.08 19.16
N LYS A 62 -1.23 20.92 20.19
CA LYS A 62 -0.07 21.23 21.03
C LYS A 62 0.49 20.00 21.74
N LYS A 63 -0.39 19.16 22.31
CA LYS A 63 0.02 17.87 22.92
C LYS A 63 0.65 16.92 21.91
N ALA A 64 0.14 16.86 20.68
CA ALA A 64 0.69 16.03 19.62
C ALA A 64 2.09 16.50 19.20
N ILE A 65 2.30 17.80 18.99
CA ILE A 65 3.65 18.36 18.73
C ILE A 65 4.58 18.04 19.91
N GLN A 66 4.12 18.23 21.15
CA GLN A 66 4.95 17.92 22.32
C GLN A 66 5.35 16.44 22.35
N ALA A 67 4.44 15.52 22.06
CA ALA A 67 4.75 14.10 21.97
C ALA A 67 5.81 13.80 20.89
N LEU A 68 5.74 14.46 19.73
CA LEU A 68 6.77 14.33 18.68
C LEU A 68 8.14 14.87 19.13
N VAL A 69 8.17 15.96 19.91
CA VAL A 69 9.41 16.51 20.49
C VAL A 69 9.97 15.58 21.57
N ASP A 70 9.13 15.10 22.48
CA ASP A 70 9.54 14.25 23.60
C ASP A 70 10.12 12.92 23.13
N HIS A 71 9.61 12.37 22.01
CA HIS A 71 10.13 11.16 21.38
C HIS A 71 11.25 11.44 20.36
N GLY A 72 11.70 12.69 20.25
CA GLY A 72 12.82 13.08 19.40
C GLY A 72 12.55 13.04 17.90
N VAL A 73 11.30 12.86 17.47
CA VAL A 73 10.90 12.84 16.04
C VAL A 73 11.13 14.20 15.39
N ILE A 74 10.86 15.27 16.12
CA ILE A 74 11.08 16.64 15.66
C ILE A 74 11.92 17.42 16.66
N ALA A 75 12.70 18.38 16.17
CA ALA A 75 13.42 19.35 16.98
C ALA A 75 12.84 20.75 16.78
N ILE A 76 12.74 21.54 17.85
CA ILE A 76 12.39 22.96 17.78
C ILE A 76 13.67 23.73 17.43
N THR A 77 13.77 24.26 16.21
CA THR A 77 14.93 25.05 15.76
C THR A 77 14.75 26.53 16.04
N GLN A 78 13.49 26.99 16.13
CA GLN A 78 13.14 28.34 16.57
C GLN A 78 11.87 28.29 17.41
N GLY A 79 11.89 28.86 18.62
CA GLY A 79 10.72 28.96 19.49
C GLY A 79 9.88 30.23 19.28
N GLY A 80 8.89 30.44 20.15
CA GLY A 80 8.08 31.66 20.21
C GLY A 80 6.85 31.64 19.29
N ALA A 81 6.37 32.84 18.91
CA ALA A 81 5.11 33.01 18.17
C ALA A 81 5.17 32.52 16.71
N LYS A 82 6.37 32.36 16.14
CA LYS A 82 6.61 31.85 14.79
C LYS A 82 7.61 30.69 14.87
N PRO A 83 7.21 29.55 15.43
CA PRO A 83 8.12 28.46 15.66
C PRO A 83 8.58 27.84 14.34
N ARG A 84 9.79 27.28 14.36
CA ARG A 84 10.32 26.43 13.29
C ARG A 84 10.73 25.09 13.87
N TYR A 85 10.46 24.05 13.09
CA TYR A 85 10.74 22.67 13.45
C TYR A 85 11.59 22.01 12.38
N TYR A 86 12.36 21.02 12.81
CA TYR A 86 13.15 20.14 11.96
C TYR A 86 12.70 18.70 12.20
N LEU A 87 12.24 18.02 11.15
CA LEU A 87 11.83 16.61 11.17
C LEU A 87 13.06 15.74 11.09
N LYS A 88 13.41 15.03 12.16
CA LYS A 88 14.69 14.30 12.22
C LYS A 88 14.71 13.07 11.31
N PRO A 89 15.87 12.71 10.73
CA PRO A 89 16.04 11.43 10.04
C PRO A 89 15.94 10.26 11.02
N ALA A 90 15.60 9.08 10.51
CA ALA A 90 15.38 7.88 11.33
C ALA A 90 16.57 7.56 12.25
N ILE A 91 17.79 7.72 11.73
CA ILE A 91 19.05 7.49 12.44
C ILE A 91 19.21 8.37 13.71
N GLU A 92 18.56 9.54 13.76
CA GLU A 92 18.62 10.46 14.90
C GLU A 92 17.50 10.26 15.93
N ILE A 93 16.57 9.34 15.68
CA ILE A 93 15.39 9.10 16.52
C ILE A 93 15.61 7.84 17.36
N PRO A 94 15.77 7.95 18.69
CA PRO A 94 16.02 6.78 19.54
C PRO A 94 14.88 5.75 19.48
N GLY A 95 15.20 4.52 19.09
CA GLY A 95 14.22 3.44 18.95
C GLY A 95 13.44 3.44 17.62
N CYS A 96 13.77 4.33 16.69
CA CYS A 96 13.35 4.19 15.30
C CYS A 96 14.18 3.11 14.60
N GLU A 97 13.62 2.47 13.57
CA GLU A 97 14.38 1.49 12.78
C GLU A 97 15.53 2.21 12.06
N GLY A 98 16.72 1.61 12.08
CA GLY A 98 17.93 2.23 11.54
C GLY A 98 18.62 3.20 12.51
N ALA A 99 18.08 3.42 13.70
CA ALA A 99 18.83 4.10 14.76
C ALA A 99 20.06 3.26 15.16
N PRO A 100 21.21 3.90 15.47
CA PRO A 100 22.38 3.17 15.90
C PRO A 100 22.08 2.36 17.18
N PRO A 101 22.73 1.20 17.37
CA PRO A 101 22.60 0.44 18.60
C PRO A 101 22.82 1.33 19.82
N ARG A 102 21.87 1.30 20.76
CA ARG A 102 22.00 2.04 22.01
C ARG A 102 23.26 1.59 22.74
N THR A 103 23.97 2.54 23.35
CA THR A 103 25.18 2.26 24.13
C THR A 103 24.90 1.28 25.28
N GLY A 104 25.94 0.59 25.75
CA GLY A 104 25.84 -0.36 26.86
C GLY A 104 25.38 -1.76 26.43
N TYR A 105 24.44 -2.35 27.18
CA TYR A 105 24.07 -3.77 27.03
C TYR A 105 23.44 -4.11 25.67
N MET A 106 22.73 -3.17 25.02
CA MET A 106 22.16 -3.39 23.68
C MET A 106 23.24 -3.48 22.60
N ALA A 107 24.18 -2.53 22.55
CA ALA A 107 25.33 -2.62 21.63
C ALA A 107 26.15 -3.90 21.86
N SER A 108 26.35 -4.26 23.13
CA SER A 108 27.09 -5.47 23.50
C SER A 108 26.34 -6.75 23.08
N LEU A 109 25.00 -6.76 23.14
CA LEU A 109 24.18 -7.89 22.66
C LEU A 109 24.16 -7.94 21.12
N HIS A 110 24.01 -6.79 20.46
CA HIS A 110 24.04 -6.70 19.00
C HIS A 110 25.36 -7.23 18.42
N ALA A 111 26.49 -6.87 19.04
CA ALA A 111 27.82 -7.31 18.62
C ALA A 111 28.05 -8.83 18.74
N ILE A 112 27.30 -9.54 19.59
CA ILE A 112 27.42 -11.00 19.74
C ILE A 112 26.36 -11.78 18.97
N LEU A 113 25.34 -11.10 18.42
CA LEU A 113 24.36 -11.77 17.56
C LEU A 113 25.01 -12.07 16.20
N PRO A 114 24.86 -13.31 15.69
CA PRO A 114 25.44 -13.68 14.42
C PRO A 114 24.68 -12.97 13.30
N THR A 115 25.41 -12.46 12.32
CA THR A 115 24.87 -11.69 11.20
C THR A 115 25.13 -12.40 9.86
N GLY A 116 24.32 -12.10 8.85
CA GLY A 116 24.46 -12.64 7.48
C GLY A 116 23.47 -13.75 7.14
N ALA A 117 23.34 -14.06 5.85
CA ALA A 117 22.30 -14.95 5.31
C ALA A 117 22.38 -16.41 5.81
N SER A 118 23.55 -16.84 6.28
CA SER A 118 23.79 -18.19 6.81
C SER A 118 23.99 -18.22 8.33
N ALA A 119 23.65 -17.13 9.04
CA ALA A 119 23.82 -17.05 10.49
C ALA A 119 22.87 -18.02 11.22
N ALA A 120 23.44 -18.89 12.05
CA ALA A 120 22.66 -19.74 12.94
C ALA A 120 22.04 -18.91 14.09
N PRO A 121 20.71 -18.94 14.31
CA PRO A 121 20.08 -18.16 15.38
C PRO A 121 20.60 -18.54 16.78
N ILE A 122 20.79 -17.54 17.65
CA ILE A 122 21.16 -17.76 19.06
C ILE A 122 19.90 -17.74 19.93
N ARG A 123 19.76 -18.74 20.80
CA ARG A 123 18.72 -18.74 21.83
C ARG A 123 19.09 -17.80 22.98
N LEU A 124 18.28 -16.77 23.23
CA LEU A 124 18.44 -15.88 24.38
C LEU A 124 17.51 -16.32 25.53
N MET A 125 18.08 -16.59 26.69
CA MET A 125 17.33 -17.06 27.86
C MET A 125 16.67 -15.89 28.60
N THR A 126 15.58 -16.20 29.32
CA THR A 126 14.90 -15.26 30.23
C THR A 126 15.57 -15.21 31.61
N SER A 127 16.39 -16.21 31.95
CA SER A 127 17.18 -16.26 33.19
C SER A 127 18.42 -15.37 33.10
N THR A 128 18.83 -14.83 34.26
CA THR A 128 19.93 -13.87 34.46
C THR A 128 21.33 -14.48 34.40
N GLU A 129 21.51 -15.64 33.76
CA GLU A 129 22.78 -16.40 33.76
C GLU A 129 23.97 -15.58 33.23
N LYS A 130 23.71 -14.59 32.37
CA LYS A 130 24.55 -13.40 32.21
C LYS A 130 23.74 -12.19 32.68
N LYS A 131 24.21 -11.48 33.71
CA LYS A 131 23.60 -10.21 34.14
C LYS A 131 23.87 -9.12 33.09
N TRP A 132 22.88 -8.84 32.24
CA TRP A 132 22.89 -7.68 31.33
C TRP A 132 22.17 -6.50 31.99
N GLY A 133 22.64 -6.12 33.19
CA GLY A 133 21.91 -5.21 34.09
C GLY A 133 20.63 -5.84 34.65
N ASP A 134 19.59 -5.03 34.81
CA ASP A 134 18.26 -5.44 35.33
C ASP A 134 17.33 -6.02 34.24
N THR A 135 17.79 -6.12 32.99
CA THR A 135 16.98 -6.59 31.85
C THR A 135 17.47 -7.97 31.38
N SER A 136 16.53 -8.88 31.11
CA SER A 136 16.88 -10.21 30.58
C SER A 136 17.44 -10.12 29.15
N ALA A 137 18.30 -11.06 28.76
CA ALA A 137 18.85 -11.12 27.41
C ALA A 137 17.73 -11.25 26.35
N CYS A 138 16.68 -12.03 26.64
CA CYS A 138 15.52 -12.13 25.76
C CYS A 138 14.78 -10.80 25.59
N ALA A 139 14.63 -10.01 26.66
CA ALA A 139 14.00 -8.69 26.57
C ALA A 139 14.87 -7.70 25.78
N LEU A 140 16.18 -7.71 25.96
CA LEU A 140 17.12 -6.94 25.14
C LEU A 140 17.09 -7.37 23.66
N GLY A 141 16.98 -8.68 23.39
CA GLY A 141 16.82 -9.22 22.04
C GLY A 141 15.56 -8.69 21.35
N ARG A 142 14.44 -8.64 22.07
CA ARG A 142 13.19 -8.04 21.54
C ARG A 142 13.31 -6.53 21.32
N LEU A 143 14.08 -5.82 22.15
CA LEU A 143 14.39 -4.40 21.91
C LEU A 143 15.25 -4.23 20.65
N LEU A 144 16.21 -5.12 20.40
CA LEU A 144 16.98 -5.10 19.14
C LEU A 144 16.10 -5.40 17.93
N VAL A 145 15.16 -6.35 18.04
CA VAL A 145 14.18 -6.60 16.98
C VAL A 145 13.32 -5.37 16.73
N ARG A 146 12.85 -4.71 17.79
CA ARG A 146 12.08 -3.46 17.70
C ARG A 146 12.87 -2.35 17.00
N ASP A 147 14.16 -2.23 17.31
CA ASP A 147 15.04 -1.19 16.78
C ASP A 147 15.58 -1.57 15.36
N GLY A 148 15.17 -2.71 14.79
CA GLY A 148 15.57 -3.18 13.46
C GLY A 148 17.00 -3.74 13.38
N LEU A 149 17.58 -4.06 14.53
CA LEU A 149 18.97 -4.53 14.67
C LEU A 149 19.06 -6.06 14.84
N ALA A 150 17.92 -6.75 14.93
CA ALA A 150 17.86 -8.21 14.99
C ALA A 150 16.55 -8.74 14.39
N ARG A 151 16.50 -10.04 14.12
CA ARG A 151 15.28 -10.80 13.80
C ARG A 151 15.07 -11.89 14.84
N GLU A 152 13.83 -12.09 15.26
CA GLU A 152 13.44 -13.25 16.06
C GLU A 152 12.97 -14.38 15.12
N VAL A 153 13.67 -15.51 15.12
CA VAL A 153 13.51 -16.64 14.19
C VAL A 153 13.07 -17.89 14.97
N GLY A 154 11.95 -17.77 15.68
CA GLY A 154 11.43 -18.80 16.58
C GLY A 154 11.30 -18.30 18.01
N ASP A 155 10.87 -19.16 18.95
CA ASP A 155 10.74 -18.75 20.35
C ASP A 155 12.11 -18.46 20.99
N ARG A 156 12.40 -17.16 21.20
CA ARG A 156 13.64 -16.67 21.81
C ARG A 156 14.92 -16.91 21.00
N TYR A 157 14.80 -17.19 19.71
CA TYR A 157 15.95 -17.34 18.82
C TYR A 157 16.17 -16.04 18.05
N PHE A 158 17.36 -15.47 18.12
CA PHE A 158 17.66 -14.17 17.52
C PHE A 158 18.85 -14.26 16.55
N VAL A 159 18.75 -13.53 15.45
CA VAL A 159 19.82 -13.30 14.46
C VAL A 159 20.05 -11.80 14.38
N GLY A 160 21.30 -11.37 14.33
CA GLY A 160 21.66 -9.96 14.19
C GLY A 160 21.44 -9.47 12.76
N ILE A 161 21.00 -8.23 12.62
CA ILE A 161 21.02 -7.50 11.35
C ILE A 161 22.27 -6.61 11.37
N PRO A 162 23.18 -6.69 10.39
CA PRO A 162 24.31 -5.77 10.30
C PRO A 162 23.82 -4.32 10.36
N TYR A 163 24.49 -3.50 11.18
CA TYR A 163 24.24 -2.06 11.16
C TYR A 163 25.16 -1.42 10.13
N ASP A 164 24.56 -0.93 9.04
CA ASP A 164 25.24 -0.10 8.05
C ASP A 164 24.85 1.36 8.30
N ALA A 165 25.83 2.20 8.64
CA ALA A 165 25.60 3.61 8.98
C ALA A 165 25.21 4.44 7.75
N ASP A 166 25.72 4.09 6.57
CA ASP A 166 25.44 4.80 5.32
C ASP A 166 24.02 4.45 4.83
N GLU A 167 23.64 3.17 4.88
CA GLU A 167 22.27 2.72 4.60
C GLU A 167 21.28 3.30 5.63
N ALA A 168 21.65 3.33 6.91
CA ALA A 168 20.85 3.93 7.96
C ALA A 168 20.65 5.45 7.76
N ALA A 169 21.68 6.16 7.28
CA ALA A 169 21.63 7.60 7.01
C ALA A 169 20.81 7.95 5.76
N ALA A 170 20.75 7.05 4.76
CA ALA A 170 19.91 7.22 3.60
C ALA A 170 18.43 7.26 4.00
N ALA A 171 17.68 8.24 3.48
CA ALA A 171 16.26 8.36 3.77
C ALA A 171 15.44 7.40 2.90
N ASP A 172 14.55 6.66 3.53
CA ASP A 172 13.62 5.74 2.86
C ASP A 172 12.32 6.50 2.55
N TRP A 173 12.33 7.31 1.50
CA TRP A 173 11.27 8.29 1.24
C TRP A 173 9.96 7.66 0.74
N ILE A 174 8.87 8.03 1.40
CA ILE A 174 7.51 7.93 0.87
C ILE A 174 7.14 9.30 0.29
N TRP A 175 6.86 9.35 -1.02
CA TRP A 175 6.38 10.55 -1.69
C TRP A 175 4.85 10.59 -1.69
N ILE A 176 4.28 11.55 -0.97
CA ILE A 176 2.84 11.68 -0.74
C ILE A 176 2.29 12.89 -1.49
N PRO A 177 1.20 12.75 -2.26
CA PRO A 177 0.51 13.88 -2.89
C PRO A 177 0.02 14.91 -1.86
N ASN A 178 0.17 16.21 -2.16
CA ASN A 178 -0.31 17.28 -1.27
C ASN A 178 -1.82 17.19 -0.99
N VAL A 179 -2.59 16.70 -1.97
CA VAL A 179 -4.05 16.50 -1.88
C VAL A 179 -4.47 15.61 -0.70
N VAL A 180 -3.58 14.75 -0.19
CA VAL A 180 -3.84 13.95 1.02
C VAL A 180 -4.09 14.83 2.24
N VAL A 181 -3.39 15.96 2.33
CA VAL A 181 -3.50 16.94 3.42
C VAL A 181 -4.40 18.12 3.03
N ASP A 182 -4.27 18.60 1.80
CA ASP A 182 -4.92 19.82 1.32
C ASP A 182 -6.38 19.59 0.87
N GLY A 183 -6.74 18.36 0.50
CA GLY A 183 -8.01 18.04 -0.15
C GLY A 183 -7.98 18.29 -1.66
N ALA A 184 -8.89 17.64 -2.39
CA ALA A 184 -9.11 17.88 -3.81
C ALA A 184 -10.42 18.65 -4.02
N ALA A 185 -10.35 19.78 -4.72
CA ALA A 185 -11.52 20.65 -4.93
C ALA A 185 -12.21 20.97 -3.59
N ASP A 186 -13.51 20.65 -3.45
CA ASP A 186 -14.32 20.94 -2.26
C ASP A 186 -14.50 19.72 -1.34
N GLU A 187 -13.73 18.63 -1.53
CA GLU A 187 -13.88 17.43 -0.70
C GLU A 187 -13.08 17.51 0.61
N THR A 188 -13.58 16.87 1.66
CA THR A 188 -12.82 16.70 2.91
C THR A 188 -11.52 15.92 2.65
N PRO A 189 -10.34 16.44 3.05
CA PRO A 189 -9.07 15.80 2.78
C PRO A 189 -8.97 14.37 3.32
N PRO A 190 -8.30 13.44 2.61
CA PRO A 190 -8.11 12.05 3.05
C PRO A 190 -7.55 11.93 4.47
N LEU A 191 -6.56 12.77 4.82
CA LEU A 191 -5.99 12.80 6.15
C LEU A 191 -7.06 13.10 7.22
N GLU A 192 -7.90 14.10 6.97
CA GLU A 192 -8.94 14.47 7.90
C GLU A 192 -9.99 13.36 8.06
N ARG A 193 -10.43 12.74 6.96
CA ARG A 193 -11.39 11.61 7.01
C ARG A 193 -10.85 10.45 7.83
N LEU A 194 -9.63 10.00 7.52
CA LEU A 194 -8.99 8.90 8.26
C LEU A 194 -8.76 9.22 9.73
N ARG A 195 -8.41 10.47 10.05
CA ARG A 195 -8.30 10.93 11.44
C ARG A 195 -9.64 10.90 12.17
N GLN A 196 -10.73 11.29 11.51
CA GLN A 196 -12.08 11.25 12.08
C GLN A 196 -12.54 9.81 12.35
N ILE A 197 -12.18 8.87 11.46
CA ILE A 197 -12.43 7.43 11.65
C ILE A 197 -11.64 6.87 12.85
N GLY A 198 -10.43 7.38 13.09
CA GLY A 198 -9.64 7.06 14.29
C GLY A 198 -8.86 5.76 14.22
N ASN A 199 -8.79 5.10 13.06
CA ASN A 199 -7.97 3.91 12.85
C ASN A 199 -6.56 4.29 12.37
N THR A 200 -5.59 4.32 13.29
CA THR A 200 -4.20 4.72 12.98
C THR A 200 -3.52 3.74 12.03
N LEU A 201 -3.88 2.45 12.05
CA LEU A 201 -3.32 1.48 11.11
C LEU A 201 -3.83 1.72 9.69
N ALA A 202 -5.09 2.11 9.51
CA ALA A 202 -5.60 2.48 8.18
C ALA A 202 -4.82 3.68 7.62
N LEU A 203 -4.60 4.73 8.42
CA LEU A 203 -3.76 5.87 8.02
C LEU A 203 -2.33 5.45 7.70
N ARG A 204 -1.73 4.59 8.52
CA ARG A 204 -0.39 4.04 8.28
C ARG A 204 -0.30 3.32 6.95
N ILE A 205 -1.18 2.34 6.74
CA ILE A 205 -1.25 1.54 5.52
C ILE A 205 -1.41 2.47 4.33
N PHE A 206 -2.38 3.39 4.36
CA PHE A 206 -2.64 4.33 3.27
C PHE A 206 -1.39 5.07 2.80
N CYS A 207 -0.62 5.65 3.73
CA CYS A 207 0.65 6.31 3.39
C CYS A 207 1.68 5.31 2.85
N ASP A 208 1.81 4.13 3.45
CA ASP A 208 2.78 3.12 3.01
C ASP A 208 2.46 2.54 1.61
N LEU A 209 1.21 2.63 1.15
CA LEU A 209 0.86 2.24 -0.23
C LEU A 209 1.55 3.14 -1.26
N TYR A 210 1.83 4.40 -0.95
CA TYR A 210 2.53 5.32 -1.86
C TYR A 210 3.99 4.92 -2.13
N HIS A 211 4.65 4.34 -1.13
CA HIS A 211 6.00 3.78 -1.31
C HIS A 211 6.01 2.57 -2.24
N SER A 212 4.89 1.86 -2.27
CA SER A 212 4.75 0.54 -2.86
C SER A 212 4.16 0.55 -4.27
N HIS A 213 3.78 1.71 -4.77
CA HIS A 213 2.93 1.85 -5.96
C HIS A 213 3.74 1.84 -7.25
N ASP A 214 3.34 1.00 -8.21
CA ASP A 214 3.92 0.92 -9.56
C ASP A 214 2.81 0.88 -10.63
N LEU A 215 2.44 2.04 -11.16
CA LEU A 215 1.47 2.15 -12.25
C LEU A 215 2.02 1.63 -13.59
N PRO A 216 3.24 2.00 -14.04
CA PRO A 216 3.78 1.50 -15.30
C PRO A 216 3.84 -0.01 -15.41
N SER A 217 4.30 -0.72 -14.38
CA SER A 217 4.52 -2.16 -14.45
C SER A 217 3.27 -2.93 -14.04
N ASP A 218 2.68 -2.58 -12.90
CA ASP A 218 1.63 -3.38 -12.27
C ASP A 218 0.23 -2.76 -12.42
N GLY A 219 0.11 -1.54 -12.96
CA GLY A 219 -1.18 -0.86 -13.07
C GLY A 219 -1.77 -0.47 -11.72
N GLY A 220 -0.98 -0.49 -10.63
CA GLY A 220 -1.44 -0.24 -9.27
C GLY A 220 -0.39 -0.66 -8.23
N LEU A 221 -0.81 -1.47 -7.26
CA LEU A 221 0.08 -2.10 -6.29
C LEU A 221 0.58 -3.45 -6.82
N PRO A 222 1.81 -3.85 -6.46
CA PRO A 222 2.33 -5.19 -6.72
C PRO A 222 1.34 -6.27 -6.27
N TRP A 223 0.98 -7.16 -7.19
CA TRP A 223 -0.13 -8.09 -7.03
C TRP A 223 0.31 -9.55 -7.21
N ARG A 224 1.55 -9.82 -7.62
CA ARG A 224 2.01 -11.20 -7.81
C ARG A 224 2.18 -11.89 -6.46
N ARG A 225 2.30 -13.21 -6.52
CA ARG A 225 2.39 -14.06 -5.34
C ARG A 225 3.52 -13.62 -4.41
N GLY A 226 3.18 -13.32 -3.16
CA GLY A 226 4.12 -12.91 -2.12
C GLY A 226 4.40 -11.40 -2.10
N GLU A 227 3.88 -10.62 -3.05
CA GLU A 227 4.20 -9.20 -3.15
C GLU A 227 3.32 -8.36 -2.22
N MET A 228 2.01 -8.18 -2.50
CA MET A 228 1.12 -7.42 -1.61
C MET A 228 -0.30 -7.95 -1.52
N ILE A 229 -1.18 -7.56 -2.44
CA ILE A 229 -2.62 -7.80 -2.34
C ILE A 229 -3.25 -7.94 -3.72
N GLN A 230 -4.17 -8.89 -3.85
CA GLN A 230 -4.95 -9.07 -5.08
C GLN A 230 -6.36 -9.56 -4.78
N LYS A 231 -7.30 -9.24 -5.66
CA LYS A 231 -8.64 -9.83 -5.69
C LYS A 231 -8.68 -10.93 -6.76
N HIS A 232 -8.86 -12.17 -6.33
CA HIS A 232 -8.89 -13.34 -7.23
C HIS A 232 -10.30 -13.57 -7.78
N TYR A 233 -10.36 -14.05 -9.03
CA TYR A 233 -11.59 -14.41 -9.72
C TYR A 233 -11.55 -15.85 -10.21
N ASP A 234 -12.66 -16.57 -10.03
CA ASP A 234 -12.81 -17.89 -10.64
C ASP A 234 -13.17 -17.74 -12.11
N ARG A 235 -12.54 -18.55 -12.96
CA ARG A 235 -12.73 -18.55 -14.41
C ARG A 235 -13.62 -19.71 -14.85
N ILE A 236 -14.56 -19.44 -15.76
CA ILE A 236 -15.51 -20.41 -16.31
C ILE A 236 -15.57 -20.26 -17.83
N GLU A 237 -15.55 -21.36 -18.57
CA GLU A 237 -15.77 -21.33 -20.01
C GLU A 237 -17.26 -21.09 -20.30
N VAL A 238 -17.60 -19.96 -20.91
CA VAL A 238 -18.97 -19.60 -21.28
C VAL A 238 -19.35 -20.23 -22.62
N GLY A 239 -18.44 -20.16 -23.59
CA GLY A 239 -18.61 -20.69 -24.93
C GLY A 239 -17.37 -20.50 -25.80
N ARG A 240 -17.46 -20.94 -27.07
CA ARG A 240 -16.38 -20.82 -28.06
C ARG A 240 -16.91 -20.34 -29.40
N ARG A 241 -16.11 -19.57 -30.11
CA ARG A 241 -16.39 -19.16 -31.49
C ARG A 241 -15.09 -19.02 -32.28
N GLY A 242 -14.94 -19.84 -33.32
CA GLY A 242 -13.70 -19.88 -34.11
C GLY A 242 -12.48 -20.13 -33.21
N PRO A 243 -11.42 -19.32 -33.29
CA PRO A 243 -10.23 -19.47 -32.46
C PRO A 243 -10.38 -18.89 -31.04
N TYR A 244 -11.53 -18.32 -30.69
CA TYR A 244 -11.76 -17.65 -29.41
C TYR A 244 -12.54 -18.53 -28.44
N ILE A 245 -12.13 -18.46 -27.18
CA ILE A 245 -12.86 -18.96 -26.02
C ILE A 245 -13.38 -17.75 -25.26
N VAL A 246 -14.68 -17.74 -24.94
CA VAL A 246 -15.29 -16.71 -24.09
C VAL A 246 -15.17 -17.18 -22.64
N TRP A 247 -14.30 -16.51 -21.90
CA TRP A 247 -14.11 -16.76 -20.47
C TRP A 247 -14.96 -15.80 -19.66
N GLY A 248 -15.71 -16.35 -18.71
CA GLY A 248 -16.45 -15.61 -17.69
C GLY A 248 -15.71 -15.66 -16.36
N PHE A 249 -15.79 -14.57 -15.60
CA PHE A 249 -15.09 -14.39 -14.34
C PHE A 249 -16.05 -13.95 -13.24
N ARG A 250 -15.96 -14.60 -12.07
CA ARG A 250 -16.71 -14.23 -10.86
C ARG A 250 -15.77 -14.00 -9.68
N PRO A 251 -16.08 -13.07 -8.77
CA PRO A 251 -15.25 -12.85 -7.58
C PRO A 251 -15.10 -14.13 -6.77
N HIS A 252 -13.89 -14.39 -6.27
CA HIS A 252 -13.62 -15.49 -5.37
C HIS A 252 -13.24 -14.96 -3.98
N VAL A 253 -12.06 -14.33 -3.87
CA VAL A 253 -11.54 -13.85 -2.58
C VAL A 253 -10.45 -12.81 -2.77
N THR A 254 -10.35 -11.87 -1.84
CA THR A 254 -9.19 -10.98 -1.73
C THR A 254 -8.11 -11.64 -0.89
N LYS A 255 -6.90 -11.75 -1.42
CA LYS A 255 -5.75 -12.38 -0.75
C LYS A 255 -4.64 -11.37 -0.56
N SER A 256 -3.93 -11.55 0.55
CA SER A 256 -2.61 -10.98 0.79
C SER A 256 -1.76 -12.08 1.43
N TRP A 257 -0.44 -11.90 1.44
CA TRP A 257 0.49 -12.91 1.91
C TRP A 257 1.18 -12.46 3.20
N ASN A 258 1.37 -13.41 4.12
CA ASN A 258 1.97 -13.15 5.44
C ASN A 258 3.41 -12.64 5.35
N ASP A 259 4.11 -12.92 4.25
CA ASP A 259 5.47 -12.47 3.94
C ASP A 259 5.51 -11.14 3.17
N SER A 260 4.36 -10.62 2.71
CA SER A 260 4.32 -9.33 2.01
C SER A 260 4.91 -8.22 2.89
N PRO A 261 5.66 -7.27 2.32
CA PRO A 261 6.14 -6.10 3.06
C PRO A 261 5.02 -5.32 3.73
N LEU A 262 3.81 -5.40 3.15
CA LEU A 262 2.57 -4.84 3.66
C LEU A 262 2.17 -5.41 5.03
N PHE A 263 2.39 -6.71 5.25
CA PHE A 263 2.09 -7.42 6.49
C PHE A 263 3.27 -7.42 7.46
N THR A 264 4.47 -7.74 6.98
CA THR A 264 5.64 -8.04 7.81
C THR A 264 6.26 -6.81 8.49
N THR A 265 6.19 -5.64 7.85
CA THR A 265 6.77 -4.40 8.43
C THR A 265 5.79 -3.59 9.27
N ARG A 266 4.49 -3.95 9.27
CA ARG A 266 3.40 -3.07 9.73
C ARG A 266 2.68 -3.49 11.01
N LEU A 267 3.00 -4.67 11.53
CA LEU A 267 2.56 -5.16 12.85
C LEU A 267 3.68 -5.04 13.90
N ARG A 268 4.38 -3.90 13.94
CA ARG A 268 5.36 -3.64 15.00
C ARG A 268 4.67 -3.75 16.36
N GLY A 269 5.09 -4.71 17.18
CA GLY A 269 4.61 -4.90 18.55
C GLY A 269 3.52 -5.96 18.74
N HIS A 270 2.97 -6.55 17.68
CA HIS A 270 2.11 -7.72 17.80
C HIS A 270 2.91 -8.98 17.44
N GLU A 271 3.13 -9.79 18.46
CA GLU A 271 3.80 -11.09 18.38
C GLU A 271 3.23 -11.94 17.26
N ARG A 272 4.07 -12.27 16.27
CA ARG A 272 3.77 -13.21 15.18
C ARG A 272 2.58 -12.76 14.30
N PRO A 273 2.42 -13.36 13.10
CA PRO A 273 1.10 -13.43 12.49
C PRO A 273 0.24 -14.31 13.40
N SER A 274 -0.31 -13.75 14.48
CA SER A 274 -1.44 -14.36 15.17
C SER A 274 -2.67 -14.25 14.26
N ALA A 275 -3.66 -15.11 14.44
CA ALA A 275 -4.94 -14.99 13.72
C ALA A 275 -5.55 -13.58 13.86
N ASP A 276 -5.24 -12.88 14.96
CA ASP A 276 -5.69 -11.52 15.24
C ASP A 276 -5.00 -10.48 14.35
N GLY A 277 -3.72 -10.66 14.01
CA GLY A 277 -2.97 -9.73 13.16
C GLY A 277 -3.53 -9.62 11.74
N GLY A 278 -3.97 -10.76 11.17
CA GLY A 278 -4.66 -10.79 9.88
C GLY A 278 -5.99 -10.05 9.92
N LYS A 279 -6.78 -10.26 10.97
CA LYS A 279 -8.06 -9.56 11.14
C LYS A 279 -7.85 -8.04 11.25
N ILE A 280 -6.91 -7.59 12.08
CA ILE A 280 -6.62 -6.17 12.29
C ILE A 280 -6.21 -5.49 10.97
N PHE A 281 -5.39 -6.16 10.15
CA PHE A 281 -5.03 -5.66 8.82
C PHE A 281 -6.26 -5.52 7.92
N TRP A 282 -7.09 -6.56 7.81
CA TRP A 282 -8.26 -6.53 6.93
C TRP A 282 -9.31 -5.52 7.39
N ASP A 283 -9.51 -5.34 8.70
CA ASP A 283 -10.36 -4.29 9.25
C ASP A 283 -9.87 -2.89 8.81
N ALA A 284 -8.55 -2.65 8.85
CA ALA A 284 -7.96 -1.39 8.38
C ALA A 284 -8.04 -1.23 6.86
N TRP A 285 -7.84 -2.30 6.10
CA TRP A 285 -7.98 -2.31 4.64
C TRP A 285 -9.41 -1.97 4.21
N SER A 286 -10.41 -2.58 4.85
CA SER A 286 -11.83 -2.33 4.57
C SER A 286 -12.21 -0.87 4.79
N ILE A 287 -11.57 -0.18 5.74
CA ILE A 287 -11.75 1.27 5.91
C ILE A 287 -11.25 2.04 4.69
N LEU A 288 -10.09 1.68 4.14
CA LEU A 288 -9.52 2.37 2.96
C LEU A 288 -10.36 2.17 1.71
N GLU A 289 -10.90 0.97 1.53
CA GLU A 289 -11.81 0.66 0.42
C GLU A 289 -13.17 1.36 0.58
N ALA A 290 -13.77 1.31 1.78
CA ALA A 290 -15.04 1.97 2.06
C ALA A 290 -14.98 3.50 1.98
N ASP A 291 -13.86 4.12 2.37
CA ASP A 291 -13.63 5.56 2.24
C ASP A 291 -13.22 5.96 0.79
N GLY A 292 -13.12 4.99 -0.13
CA GLY A 292 -12.79 5.22 -1.54
C GLY A 292 -11.36 5.71 -1.76
N LEU A 293 -10.45 5.47 -0.82
CA LEU A 293 -9.04 5.83 -0.93
C LEU A 293 -8.25 4.83 -1.79
N VAL A 294 -8.70 3.58 -1.78
CA VAL A 294 -8.17 2.48 -2.59
C VAL A 294 -9.34 1.79 -3.27
N HIS A 295 -9.15 1.37 -4.52
CA HIS A 295 -10.11 0.56 -5.25
C HIS A 295 -9.39 -0.54 -6.04
N PHE A 296 -10.08 -1.62 -6.35
CA PHE A 296 -9.56 -2.64 -7.24
C PHE A 296 -9.92 -2.34 -8.69
N VAL A 297 -8.91 -2.40 -9.56
CA VAL A 297 -9.07 -2.38 -11.02
C VAL A 297 -8.72 -3.75 -11.54
N THR A 298 -9.68 -4.41 -12.18
CA THR A 298 -9.49 -5.76 -12.73
C THR A 298 -8.69 -5.72 -14.02
N HIS A 299 -7.77 -6.66 -14.17
CA HIS A 299 -6.88 -6.81 -15.32
C HIS A 299 -6.91 -8.25 -15.81
N LEU A 300 -6.88 -8.41 -17.14
CA LEU A 300 -6.68 -9.71 -17.77
C LEU A 300 -5.18 -10.00 -17.82
N VAL A 301 -4.76 -11.15 -17.32
CA VAL A 301 -3.34 -11.54 -17.22
C VAL A 301 -3.09 -12.89 -17.87
N GLU A 302 -1.87 -13.12 -18.32
CA GLU A 302 -1.47 -14.36 -19.00
C GLU A 302 -1.64 -15.62 -18.13
N SER A 303 -1.32 -15.51 -16.84
CA SER A 303 -1.34 -16.57 -15.83
C SER A 303 -1.20 -15.99 -14.42
N GLU A 304 -1.20 -16.84 -13.39
CA GLU A 304 -0.90 -16.42 -12.01
C GLU A 304 0.52 -15.84 -11.93
N GLY A 305 0.63 -14.52 -11.73
CA GLY A 305 1.90 -13.80 -11.72
C GLY A 305 2.48 -13.45 -13.09
N GLY A 306 1.76 -13.73 -14.18
CA GLY A 306 2.17 -13.38 -15.55
C GLY A 306 1.99 -11.91 -15.91
N GLU A 307 2.24 -11.58 -17.19
CA GLU A 307 2.10 -10.22 -17.70
C GLU A 307 0.63 -9.80 -17.86
N ILE A 308 0.40 -8.49 -17.73
CA ILE A 308 -0.90 -7.87 -17.97
C ILE A 308 -1.13 -7.77 -19.48
N PHE A 309 -2.22 -8.36 -19.96
CA PHE A 309 -2.69 -8.12 -21.33
C PHE A 309 -3.27 -6.71 -21.45
N HIS A 310 -4.31 -6.43 -20.67
CA HIS A 310 -4.98 -5.14 -20.63
C HIS A 310 -5.92 -5.04 -19.41
N PRO A 311 -6.27 -3.82 -18.98
CA PRO A 311 -7.31 -3.63 -17.97
C PRO A 311 -8.68 -4.09 -18.49
N LEU A 312 -9.52 -4.53 -17.56
CA LEU A 312 -10.92 -4.92 -17.73
C LEU A 312 -11.71 -4.54 -16.48
N PRO A 313 -11.81 -3.23 -16.16
CA PRO A 313 -12.38 -2.76 -14.89
C PRO A 313 -13.84 -3.18 -14.72
N ILE A 314 -14.20 -3.90 -13.66
CA ILE A 314 -15.62 -4.20 -13.36
C ILE A 314 -16.30 -3.00 -12.71
N GLU A 315 -15.66 -2.40 -11.71
CA GLU A 315 -16.23 -1.32 -10.90
C GLU A 315 -15.55 0.02 -11.21
N ASN A 316 -14.22 0.07 -11.12
CA ASN A 316 -13.42 1.30 -11.16
C ASN A 316 -12.36 1.20 -12.26
N GLY A 317 -12.10 2.29 -12.98
CA GLY A 317 -11.08 2.39 -14.02
C GLY A 317 -11.13 3.74 -14.74
N GLU A 318 -10.08 4.06 -15.48
CA GLU A 318 -10.04 5.26 -16.33
C GLU A 318 -10.97 5.11 -17.55
N PRO A 319 -11.44 6.20 -18.17
CA PRO A 319 -12.35 6.13 -19.31
C PRO A 319 -11.88 5.21 -20.44
N ALA A 320 -10.59 5.23 -20.77
CA ALA A 320 -10.02 4.34 -21.80
C ALA A 320 -9.97 2.85 -21.35
N GLU A 321 -9.81 2.58 -20.06
CA GLU A 321 -9.90 1.22 -19.51
C GLU A 321 -11.36 0.72 -19.56
N GLN A 322 -12.32 1.60 -19.26
CA GLN A 322 -13.75 1.30 -19.35
C GLN A 322 -14.21 1.01 -20.78
N ALA A 323 -13.62 1.68 -21.78
CA ALA A 323 -13.88 1.38 -23.18
C ALA A 323 -13.52 -0.08 -23.54
N ILE A 324 -12.38 -0.59 -23.05
CA ILE A 324 -12.01 -2.00 -23.26
C ILE A 324 -13.02 -2.93 -22.58
N ARG A 325 -13.44 -2.61 -21.34
CA ARG A 325 -14.45 -3.40 -20.62
C ARG A 325 -15.72 -3.55 -21.44
N ASP A 326 -16.25 -2.43 -21.93
CA ASP A 326 -17.51 -2.43 -22.69
C ASP A 326 -17.37 -3.20 -24.00
N ALA A 327 -16.27 -2.98 -24.73
CA ALA A 327 -15.98 -3.73 -25.95
C ALA A 327 -15.85 -5.24 -25.69
N ALA A 328 -15.15 -5.64 -24.62
CA ALA A 328 -15.00 -7.04 -24.24
C ALA A 328 -16.34 -7.69 -23.86
N PHE A 329 -17.20 -6.95 -23.14
CA PHE A 329 -18.54 -7.40 -22.79
C PHE A 329 -19.39 -7.65 -24.04
N PHE A 330 -19.47 -6.68 -24.95
CA PHE A 330 -20.27 -6.80 -26.16
C PHE A 330 -19.73 -7.88 -27.12
N ALA A 331 -18.42 -8.03 -27.22
CA ALA A 331 -17.80 -9.11 -27.99
C ALA A 331 -18.16 -10.47 -27.40
N SER A 332 -18.06 -10.64 -26.09
CA SER A 332 -18.44 -11.88 -25.40
C SER A 332 -19.91 -12.22 -25.63
N TRP A 333 -20.80 -11.23 -25.46
CA TRP A 333 -22.24 -11.41 -25.65
C TRP A 333 -22.58 -11.81 -27.09
N ALA A 334 -21.92 -11.22 -28.09
CA ALA A 334 -22.13 -11.56 -29.49
C ALA A 334 -21.59 -12.95 -29.89
N MET A 335 -20.67 -13.51 -29.12
CA MET A 335 -20.01 -14.79 -29.43
C MET A 335 -20.71 -16.03 -28.89
N VAL A 336 -21.63 -15.89 -27.94
CA VAL A 336 -22.27 -17.02 -27.26
C VAL A 336 -23.78 -16.97 -27.45
N SER A 337 -24.45 -18.11 -27.27
CA SER A 337 -25.91 -18.15 -27.33
C SER A 337 -26.55 -17.47 -26.13
N LEU A 338 -27.83 -17.09 -26.26
CA LEU A 338 -28.61 -16.53 -25.16
C LEU A 338 -28.65 -17.47 -23.96
N ASP A 339 -28.76 -18.78 -24.17
CA ASP A 339 -28.79 -19.77 -23.10
C ASP A 339 -27.45 -19.88 -22.38
N GLN A 340 -26.34 -19.86 -23.13
CA GLN A 340 -24.99 -19.85 -22.57
C GLN A 340 -24.77 -18.61 -21.70
N TRP A 341 -25.16 -17.43 -22.22
CA TRP A 341 -25.06 -16.17 -21.51
C TRP A 341 -25.93 -16.13 -20.27
N THR A 342 -27.19 -16.56 -20.39
CA THR A 342 -28.15 -16.60 -19.29
C THR A 342 -27.65 -17.54 -18.20
N ARG A 343 -27.17 -18.74 -18.55
CA ARG A 343 -26.57 -19.66 -17.59
C ARG A 343 -25.38 -19.02 -16.87
N ALA A 344 -24.48 -18.38 -17.62
CA ALA A 344 -23.27 -17.79 -17.05
C ALA A 344 -23.59 -16.63 -16.08
N THR A 345 -24.53 -15.76 -16.42
CA THR A 345 -24.85 -14.57 -15.60
C THR A 345 -25.78 -14.90 -14.43
N THR A 346 -26.76 -15.79 -14.61
CA THR A 346 -27.75 -16.09 -13.56
C THR A 346 -27.34 -17.23 -12.63
N LYS A 347 -26.80 -18.34 -13.19
CA LYS A 347 -26.43 -19.53 -12.42
C LYS A 347 -24.99 -19.46 -11.95
N GLU A 348 -24.07 -19.11 -12.85
CA GLU A 348 -22.64 -19.05 -12.50
C GLU A 348 -22.21 -17.70 -11.91
N GLN A 349 -23.08 -16.68 -12.01
CA GLN A 349 -22.88 -15.35 -11.43
C GLN A 349 -21.58 -14.67 -11.88
N ILE A 350 -21.23 -14.82 -13.16
CA ILE A 350 -20.10 -14.08 -13.72
C ILE A 350 -20.39 -12.57 -13.70
N GLN A 351 -19.37 -11.79 -13.38
CA GLN A 351 -19.42 -10.32 -13.39
C GLN A 351 -18.74 -9.73 -14.61
N MET A 352 -17.83 -10.47 -15.25
CA MET A 352 -17.14 -10.05 -16.47
C MET A 352 -16.99 -11.22 -17.43
N ALA A 353 -17.04 -10.95 -18.72
CA ALA A 353 -16.68 -11.89 -19.77
C ALA A 353 -15.76 -11.24 -20.81
N VAL A 354 -14.83 -12.01 -21.35
CA VAL A 354 -13.95 -11.55 -22.43
C VAL A 354 -13.61 -12.70 -23.39
N PRO A 355 -13.63 -12.46 -24.72
CA PRO A 355 -13.12 -13.43 -25.68
C PRO A 355 -11.59 -13.40 -25.71
N VAL A 356 -10.98 -14.58 -25.62
CA VAL A 356 -9.53 -14.76 -25.61
C VAL A 356 -9.15 -15.84 -26.62
N LEU A 357 -8.03 -15.67 -27.31
CA LEU A 357 -7.52 -16.71 -28.21
C LEU A 357 -7.22 -18.01 -27.45
N ALA A 358 -7.65 -19.14 -28.01
CA ALA A 358 -7.53 -20.47 -27.39
C ALA A 358 -6.07 -20.89 -27.06
N LYS A 359 -5.07 -20.21 -27.65
CA LYS A 359 -3.64 -20.42 -27.32
C LYS A 359 -3.27 -19.98 -25.90
N TYR A 360 -4.00 -19.02 -25.31
CA TYR A 360 -3.77 -18.54 -23.95
C TYR A 360 -4.57 -19.40 -22.96
N LYS A 361 -3.95 -20.49 -22.49
CA LYS A 361 -4.63 -21.52 -21.68
C LYS A 361 -4.87 -21.10 -20.24
N ASP A 362 -3.98 -20.31 -19.67
CA ASP A 362 -3.94 -20.01 -18.24
C ASP A 362 -4.40 -18.58 -17.93
N VAL A 363 -5.08 -17.93 -18.86
CA VAL A 363 -5.58 -16.55 -18.67
C VAL A 363 -6.38 -16.41 -17.38
N GLN A 364 -6.09 -15.38 -16.60
CA GLN A 364 -6.80 -15.08 -15.35
C GLN A 364 -7.30 -13.64 -15.34
N LEU A 365 -8.28 -13.36 -14.47
CA LEU A 365 -8.68 -12.02 -14.12
C LEU A 365 -8.24 -11.76 -12.68
N VAL A 366 -7.49 -10.69 -12.47
CA VAL A 366 -7.00 -10.27 -11.16
C VAL A 366 -7.41 -8.83 -10.88
N GLY A 367 -7.95 -8.57 -9.70
CA GLY A 367 -8.15 -7.21 -9.21
C GLY A 367 -6.87 -6.69 -8.60
N ILE A 368 -6.34 -5.61 -9.17
CA ILE A 368 -5.15 -4.92 -8.72
C ILE A 368 -5.58 -3.68 -7.95
N ALA A 369 -5.14 -3.57 -6.70
CA ALA A 369 -5.46 -2.42 -5.87
C ALA A 369 -4.74 -1.16 -6.39
N ARG A 370 -5.46 -0.04 -6.46
CA ARG A 370 -4.98 1.24 -7.00
C ARG A 370 -5.43 2.38 -6.07
N LEU A 371 -4.50 3.30 -5.80
CA LEU A 371 -4.77 4.51 -5.04
C LEU A 371 -5.63 5.48 -5.85
N ARG A 372 -6.64 6.10 -5.21
CA ARG A 372 -7.46 7.14 -5.85
C ARG A 372 -6.65 8.41 -6.14
N TYR A 373 -5.88 8.87 -5.15
CA TYR A 373 -5.05 10.06 -5.28
C TYR A 373 -3.67 9.66 -5.79
N ARG A 374 -3.46 9.77 -7.10
CA ARG A 374 -2.23 9.31 -7.74
C ARG A 374 -1.10 10.33 -7.56
N PRO A 375 0.13 9.88 -7.31
CA PRO A 375 1.32 10.75 -7.36
C PRO A 375 1.46 11.36 -8.75
N ASN A 376 1.69 12.66 -8.87
CA ASN A 376 2.08 13.27 -10.15
C ASN A 376 3.58 13.03 -10.39
N THR A 377 3.89 11.87 -10.96
CA THR A 377 5.26 11.42 -11.23
C THR A 377 5.41 11.05 -12.70
N THR A 378 6.66 10.96 -13.18
CA THR A 378 6.97 10.46 -14.53
C THR A 378 6.36 9.07 -14.77
N ALA A 379 6.36 8.19 -13.77
CA ALA A 379 5.74 6.87 -13.84
C ALA A 379 4.22 6.98 -14.11
N THR A 380 3.53 7.87 -13.39
CA THR A 380 2.10 8.13 -13.62
C THR A 380 1.83 8.69 -15.01
N THR A 381 2.68 9.60 -15.51
CA THR A 381 2.58 10.12 -16.89
C THR A 381 2.77 9.02 -17.94
N ILE A 382 3.77 8.15 -17.77
CA ILE A 382 4.01 6.99 -18.64
C ILE A 382 2.78 6.08 -18.67
N TRP A 383 2.18 5.83 -17.52
CA TRP A 383 0.98 5.01 -17.41
C TRP A 383 -0.22 5.63 -18.11
N TYR A 384 -0.48 6.93 -17.93
CA TYR A 384 -1.54 7.64 -18.68
C TYR A 384 -1.31 7.62 -20.19
N GLY A 385 -0.05 7.59 -20.63
CA GLY A 385 0.31 7.41 -22.05
C GLY A 385 -0.10 6.06 -22.65
N LYS A 386 -0.60 5.10 -21.85
CA LYS A 386 -1.14 3.82 -22.36
C LYS A 386 -2.59 3.93 -22.86
N ALA A 387 -3.27 5.07 -22.65
CA ALA A 387 -4.68 5.24 -23.01
C ALA A 387 -4.97 4.91 -24.49
N ASP A 388 -4.11 5.34 -25.42
CA ASP A 388 -4.32 5.07 -26.85
C ASP A 388 -4.26 3.56 -27.15
N LYS A 389 -3.32 2.84 -26.54
CA LYS A 389 -3.22 1.37 -26.67
C LYS A 389 -4.47 0.66 -26.14
N TRP A 390 -5.08 1.20 -25.09
CA TRP A 390 -6.32 0.67 -24.56
C TRP A 390 -7.49 0.92 -25.51
N LEU A 391 -7.57 2.09 -26.12
CA LEU A 391 -8.58 2.40 -27.14
C LEU A 391 -8.41 1.55 -28.41
N GLU A 392 -7.17 1.31 -28.86
CA GLU A 392 -6.87 0.36 -29.94
C GLU A 392 -7.39 -1.04 -29.59
N LYS A 393 -7.14 -1.49 -28.35
CA LYS A 393 -7.63 -2.80 -27.90
C LYS A 393 -9.15 -2.88 -27.84
N ALA A 394 -9.81 -1.80 -27.41
CA ALA A 394 -11.27 -1.71 -27.43
C ALA A 394 -11.80 -1.83 -28.86
N ALA A 395 -11.22 -1.12 -29.83
CA ALA A 395 -11.61 -1.19 -31.23
C ALA A 395 -11.45 -2.60 -31.84
N GLU A 396 -10.39 -3.34 -31.49
CA GLU A 396 -10.23 -4.75 -31.88
C GLU A 396 -11.40 -5.62 -31.39
N LEU A 397 -11.82 -5.44 -30.14
CA LEU A 397 -12.92 -6.19 -29.54
C LEU A 397 -14.28 -5.79 -30.12
N GLU A 398 -14.47 -4.52 -30.45
CA GLU A 398 -15.67 -4.03 -31.15
C GLU A 398 -15.80 -4.63 -32.55
N ALA A 399 -14.71 -4.67 -33.32
CA ALA A 399 -14.67 -5.31 -34.63
C ALA A 399 -15.04 -6.80 -34.51
N LEU A 400 -14.49 -7.48 -33.51
CA LEU A 400 -14.79 -8.87 -33.21
C LEU A 400 -16.27 -9.09 -32.84
N ALA A 401 -16.88 -8.16 -32.11
CA ALA A 401 -18.31 -8.17 -31.80
C ALA A 401 -19.18 -7.97 -33.06
N ALA A 402 -18.76 -7.09 -33.97
CA ALA A 402 -19.47 -6.82 -35.23
C ALA A 402 -19.44 -8.04 -36.17
N GLU A 403 -18.29 -8.68 -36.33
CA GLU A 403 -18.14 -9.95 -37.07
C GLU A 403 -18.98 -11.07 -36.46
N ALA A 404 -19.16 -11.04 -35.14
CA ALA A 404 -19.95 -12.03 -34.43
C ALA A 404 -21.48 -11.86 -34.63
N ARG A 405 -21.96 -10.62 -34.86
CA ARG A 405 -23.38 -10.26 -34.84
C ARG A 405 -24.32 -10.72 -35.99
N PRO A 406 -23.95 -11.40 -37.10
CA PRO A 406 -24.97 -11.72 -38.12
C PRO A 406 -25.88 -12.94 -37.89
N ALA A 407 -25.86 -13.67 -36.75
CA ALA A 407 -26.51 -15.01 -36.72
C ALA A 407 -27.47 -15.38 -35.56
N GLN A 408 -27.59 -14.63 -34.44
CA GLN A 408 -28.34 -15.18 -33.28
C GLN A 408 -29.39 -14.27 -32.60
N HIS A 409 -29.45 -12.96 -32.87
CA HIS A 409 -30.37 -12.04 -32.17
C HIS A 409 -31.30 -11.21 -33.08
N ALA A 410 -31.38 -11.54 -34.38
CA ALA A 410 -32.22 -10.81 -35.33
C ALA A 410 -33.75 -11.06 -35.17
N THR A 411 -34.17 -12.00 -34.31
CA THR A 411 -35.56 -12.45 -34.18
C THR A 411 -36.28 -12.04 -32.90
N SER A 412 -35.72 -11.11 -32.13
CA SER A 412 -36.33 -10.61 -30.87
C SER A 412 -36.43 -9.07 -30.86
N ARG A 413 -37.04 -8.49 -31.89
CA ARG A 413 -37.53 -7.11 -31.83
C ARG A 413 -39.03 -7.10 -31.64
#